data_AF-A0A8J9V840-F1
#
_entry.id   AF-A0A8J9V840-F1
#
_cell.length_a   1.000
_cell.length_b   1.000
_cell.length_c   1.000
_cell.angle_alpha   90.00
_cell.angle_beta   90.00
_cell.angle_gamma   90.00
#
_symmetry.space_group_name_H-M   'P 1'
#
loop_
_entity.id
_entity.type
_entity.pdbx_description
1 polymer ?
#
loop_
_entity_poly.entity_id
_entity_poly.type
_entity_poly.pdbx_seq_one_letter_code
_entity_poly.pdbx_strand_id
1 'polypeptide(L)'
;MMLTKYRRRPTLTHLEILSMKLKWRAFFVNVGSFAFAAYFFLRHNRLCEPYVYSMFGFSEYVVVISNILFHMTTVYDLRKQFLYITRKGFIVD
;
A
#
# COMPACT_ATOMS: atom_id res chain seq x y z
N MET A 1 5.30 -7.48 14.43
CA MET A 1 4.06 -7.43 13.61
C MET A 1 3.01 -8.34 14.25
N MET A 2 2.47 -7.95 15.40
CA MET A 2 1.56 -8.74 16.24
C MET A 2 0.18 -8.05 16.35
N LEU A 3 -0.63 -8.10 15.30
CA LEU A 3 -2.05 -7.69 15.36
C LEU A 3 -2.97 -8.67 14.61
N THR A 4 -2.63 -9.96 14.56
CA THR A 4 -3.41 -10.96 13.83
C THR A 4 -4.49 -11.65 14.67
N LYS A 5 -4.46 -11.53 16.01
CA LYS A 5 -5.31 -12.35 16.89
C LYS A 5 -6.68 -11.78 17.29
N TYR A 6 -7.06 -10.55 16.90
CA TYR A 6 -8.30 -9.91 17.39
C TYR A 6 -9.19 -9.26 16.32
N ARG A 7 -9.36 -9.87 15.14
CA ARG A 7 -10.36 -9.39 14.16
C ARG A 7 -11.14 -10.53 13.49
N ARG A 8 -11.82 -11.38 14.28
CA ARG A 8 -12.99 -12.09 13.76
C ARG A 8 -14.16 -11.09 13.71
N ARG A 9 -14.31 -10.36 12.59
CA ARG A 9 -15.56 -9.65 12.28
C ARG A 9 -16.38 -10.53 11.31
N PRO A 10 -17.68 -10.78 11.54
CA PRO A 10 -18.39 -11.89 10.86
C PRO A 10 -18.81 -11.61 9.41
N THR A 11 -18.66 -10.39 8.90
CA THR A 11 -19.09 -10.04 7.53
C THR A 11 -18.19 -8.95 6.97
N LEU A 12 -17.22 -9.32 6.13
CA LEU A 12 -16.43 -8.36 5.35
C LEU A 12 -17.37 -7.69 4.34
N THR A 13 -17.45 -6.37 4.37
CA THR A 13 -18.18 -5.63 3.34
C THR A 13 -17.49 -5.77 1.99
N HIS A 14 -18.24 -5.68 0.89
CA HIS A 14 -17.70 -5.82 -0.46
C HIS A 14 -16.57 -4.80 -0.75
N LEU A 15 -16.64 -3.62 -0.13
CA LEU A 15 -15.61 -2.58 -0.19
C LEU A 15 -14.32 -2.98 0.54
N GLU A 16 -14.41 -3.62 1.70
CA GLU A 16 -13.24 -4.11 2.45
C GLU A 16 -12.50 -5.22 1.67
N ILE A 17 -13.23 -6.09 0.94
CA ILE A 17 -12.62 -7.13 0.09
C ILE A 17 -11.85 -6.48 -1.07
N LEU A 18 -12.43 -5.47 -1.71
CA LEU A 18 -11.79 -4.74 -2.80
C LEU A 18 -10.57 -3.95 -2.31
N SER A 19 -10.68 -3.27 -1.17
CA SER A 19 -9.56 -2.60 -0.49
C SER A 19 -8.42 -3.59 -0.22
N MET A 20 -8.73 -4.77 0.33
CA MET A 20 -7.72 -5.79 0.60
C MET A 20 -7.03 -6.29 -0.67
N LYS A 21 -7.79 -6.55 -1.75
CA LYS A 21 -7.20 -6.95 -3.05
C LYS A 21 -6.32 -5.84 -3.63
N LEU A 22 -6.74 -4.58 -3.54
CA LEU A 22 -5.98 -3.44 -4.04
C LEU A 22 -4.68 -3.24 -3.25
N LYS A 23 -4.73 -3.40 -1.92
CA LYS A 23 -3.54 -3.38 -1.05
C LYS A 23 -2.52 -4.42 -1.43
N TRP A 24 -2.96 -5.67 -1.64
CA TRP A 24 -2.06 -6.74 -2.09
C TRP A 24 -1.46 -6.45 -3.46
N ARG A 25 -2.26 -5.97 -4.41
CA ARG A 25 -1.75 -5.55 -5.73
C ARG A 25 -0.72 -4.43 -5.62
N ALA A 26 -1.01 -3.38 -4.85
CA ALA A 26 -0.09 -2.28 -4.62
C ALA A 26 1.21 -2.75 -3.95
N PHE A 27 1.13 -3.68 -3.01
CA PHE A 27 2.30 -4.29 -2.37
C PHE A 27 3.18 -5.05 -3.35
N PHE A 28 2.59 -5.95 -4.17
CA PHE A 28 3.35 -6.70 -5.17
C PHE A 28 3.97 -5.79 -6.24
N VAL A 29 3.24 -4.75 -6.69
CA VAL A 29 3.77 -3.75 -7.61
C VAL A 29 4.96 -3.02 -6.98
N ASN A 30 4.83 -2.57 -5.74
CA ASN A 30 5.90 -1.84 -5.04
C ASN A 30 7.17 -2.69 -4.92
N VAL A 31 7.05 -3.95 -4.45
CA VAL A 31 8.18 -4.89 -4.33
C VAL A 31 8.81 -5.17 -5.70
N GLY A 32 7.98 -5.37 -6.74
CA GLY A 32 8.46 -5.57 -8.10
C GLY A 32 9.23 -4.36 -8.62
N SER A 33 8.70 -3.14 -8.42
CA SER A 33 9.34 -1.90 -8.85
C SER A 33 10.66 -1.62 -8.14
N PHE A 34 10.78 -1.97 -6.85
CA PHE A 34 12.07 -1.93 -6.14
C PHE A 34 13.10 -2.89 -6.75
N ALA A 35 12.69 -4.12 -7.09
CA ALA A 35 13.57 -5.07 -7.75
C ALA A 35 14.02 -4.58 -9.14
N PHE A 36 13.10 -3.99 -9.91
CA PHE A 36 13.42 -3.38 -11.21
C PHE A 36 14.37 -2.18 -11.06
N ALA A 37 14.15 -1.30 -10.09
CA ALA A 37 15.04 -0.18 -9.81
C ALA A 37 16.46 -0.67 -9.48
N ALA A 38 16.58 -1.68 -8.61
CA ALA A 38 17.88 -2.29 -8.29
C ALA A 38 18.55 -2.92 -9.52
N TYR A 39 17.79 -3.61 -10.37
CA TYR A 39 18.29 -4.18 -11.62
C TYR A 39 18.81 -3.11 -12.58
N PHE A 40 18.03 -2.05 -12.82
CA PHE A 40 18.44 -0.97 -13.72
C PHE A 40 19.64 -0.19 -13.18
N PHE A 41 19.73 0.00 -11.86
CA PHE A 41 20.90 0.60 -11.22
C PHE A 41 22.17 -0.21 -11.50
N LEU A 42 22.12 -1.54 -11.27
CA LEU A 42 23.25 -2.43 -11.54
C LEU A 42 23.61 -2.48 -13.03
N ARG A 43 22.61 -2.51 -13.91
CA ARG A 43 22.81 -2.57 -15.36
C ARG A 43 23.41 -1.27 -15.90
N HIS A 44 22.92 -0.12 -15.45
CA HIS A 44 23.43 1.19 -15.84
C HIS A 44 24.90 1.35 -15.46
N ASN A 45 25.26 0.97 -14.22
CA ASN A 45 26.64 1.07 -13.73
C ASN A 45 27.62 0.14 -14.45
N ARG A 46 27.15 -0.96 -15.06
CA ARG A 46 28.01 -1.91 -15.77
C ARG A 46 28.18 -1.62 -17.26
N LEU A 47 27.10 -1.22 -17.93
CA LEU A 47 27.06 -1.17 -19.40
C LEU A 47 26.89 0.25 -19.97
N CYS A 48 26.59 1.25 -19.14
CA CYS A 48 26.37 2.65 -19.56
C CYS A 48 25.45 2.80 -20.79
N GLU A 49 24.45 1.91 -20.94
CA GLU A 49 23.51 1.98 -22.05
C GLU A 49 22.60 3.21 -21.92
N PRO A 50 22.32 3.92 -23.03
CA PRO A 50 21.37 5.03 -23.03
C PRO A 50 19.97 4.53 -22.64
N TYR A 51 19.16 5.42 -22.05
CA TYR A 51 17.78 5.17 -21.57
C TYR A 51 17.64 4.28 -20.32
N VAL A 52 18.66 3.52 -19.90
CA VAL A 52 18.58 2.69 -18.68
C VAL A 52 18.39 3.54 -17.42
N TYR A 53 19.03 4.72 -17.37
CA TYR A 53 18.85 5.67 -16.27
C TYR A 53 17.41 6.21 -16.21
N SER A 54 16.78 6.44 -17.36
CA SER A 54 15.37 6.86 -17.41
C SER A 54 14.43 5.75 -16.93
N MET A 55 14.72 4.49 -17.25
CA MET A 55 13.96 3.33 -16.77
C MET A 55 14.14 3.10 -15.26
N PHE A 56 15.33 3.38 -14.73
CA PHE A 56 15.58 3.43 -13.30
C PHE A 56 14.68 4.47 -12.62
N GLY A 57 14.70 5.73 -13.08
CA GLY A 57 13.85 6.79 -12.52
C GLY A 57 12.36 6.48 -12.66
N PHE A 58 11.93 5.91 -13.79
CA PHE A 58 10.55 5.43 -13.97
C PHE A 58 10.16 4.40 -12.91
N SER A 59 11.05 3.45 -12.60
CA SER A 59 10.79 2.43 -11.57
C SER A 59 10.65 3.05 -10.18
N GLU A 60 11.45 4.08 -9.85
CA GLU A 60 11.31 4.83 -8.60
C GLU A 60 9.97 5.57 -8.51
N TYR A 61 9.51 6.19 -9.61
CA TYR A 61 8.18 6.80 -9.65
C TYR A 61 7.06 5.79 -9.38
N VAL A 62 7.16 4.59 -9.95
CA VAL A 62 6.16 3.52 -9.72
C VAL A 62 6.18 3.06 -8.25
N VAL A 63 7.36 2.97 -7.62
CA VAL A 63 7.48 2.70 -6.16
C VAL A 63 6.70 3.75 -5.36
N VAL A 64 6.93 5.04 -5.62
CA VAL A 64 6.27 6.13 -4.88
C VAL A 64 4.76 6.10 -5.09
N ILE A 65 4.31 5.97 -6.34
CA ILE A 65 2.88 5.95 -6.68
C ILE A 65 2.18 4.73 -6.05
N SER A 66 2.78 3.54 -6.14
CA SER A 66 2.19 2.33 -5.56
C SER A 66 2.09 2.42 -4.03
N ASN A 67 3.06 3.06 -3.37
CA ASN A 67 2.99 3.33 -1.94
C ASN A 67 1.90 4.35 -1.57
N ILE A 68 1.77 5.44 -2.34
CA ILE A 68 0.68 6.42 -2.15
C ILE A 68 -0.67 5.74 -2.33
N LEU A 69 -0.85 4.91 -3.36
CA LEU A 69 -2.07 4.15 -3.60
C LEU A 69 -2.38 3.21 -2.44
N PHE A 70 -1.37 2.52 -1.91
CA PHE A 70 -1.53 1.67 -0.73
C PHE A 70 -2.04 2.47 0.47
N HIS A 71 -1.46 3.64 0.76
CA HIS A 71 -1.95 4.49 1.84
C HIS A 71 -3.32 5.10 1.55
N MET A 72 -3.64 5.48 0.32
CA MET A 72 -4.97 5.98 -0.04
C MET A 72 -6.09 4.96 0.22
N THR A 73 -5.78 3.66 0.19
CA THR A 73 -6.78 2.64 0.54
C THR A 73 -7.26 2.71 1.99
N THR A 74 -6.55 3.42 2.90
CA THR A 74 -7.02 3.63 4.28
C THR A 74 -8.33 4.41 4.33
N VAL A 75 -8.63 5.23 3.33
CA VAL A 75 -9.90 5.95 3.22
C VAL A 75 -11.08 4.98 3.18
N TYR A 76 -10.93 3.81 2.56
CA TYR A 76 -11.98 2.79 2.47
C TYR A 76 -12.01 1.86 3.70
N ASP A 77 -10.87 1.68 4.37
CA ASP A 77 -10.75 0.83 5.56
C ASP A 77 -11.17 1.53 6.85
N LEU A 78 -11.04 2.85 6.90
CA LEU A 78 -11.59 3.69 7.96
C LEU A 78 -13.11 3.77 7.75
N ARG A 79 -13.82 2.73 8.18
CA ARG A 79 -15.24 2.87 8.51
C ARG A 79 -15.36 4.07 9.46
N LYS A 80 -16.26 5.01 9.15
CA LYS A 80 -16.61 6.12 10.05
C LYS A 80 -16.97 5.53 11.41
N GLN A 81 -15.99 5.44 12.31
CA GLN A 81 -16.23 5.10 13.70
C GLN A 81 -16.70 6.40 14.35
N PHE A 82 -17.98 6.43 14.71
CA PHE A 82 -18.53 7.57 15.41
C PHE A 82 -18.14 7.42 16.88
N LEU A 83 -17.24 8.30 17.33
CA LEU A 83 -16.90 8.43 18.75
C LEU A 83 -17.99 9.28 19.41
N TYR A 84 -18.89 8.64 20.14
CA TYR A 84 -19.87 9.34 20.95
C TYR A 84 -19.26 9.64 22.31
N ILE A 85 -19.04 10.93 22.59
CA ILE A 85 -18.62 11.40 23.91
C ILE A 85 -19.88 11.68 24.73
N THR A 86 -20.14 10.86 25.74
CA THR A 86 -21.25 11.07 26.68
C THR A 86 -20.72 11.33 28.08
N ARG A 87 -21.52 11.95 28.96
CA ARG A 87 -21.10 12.23 30.36
C ARG A 87 -20.70 10.99 31.18
N LYS A 88 -21.03 9.78 30.69
CA LYS A 88 -20.69 8.48 31.30
C LYS A 88 -19.47 7.78 30.67
N GLY A 89 -18.85 8.34 29.63
CA GLY A 89 -17.66 7.76 28.98
C GLY A 89 -17.66 7.86 27.45
N PHE A 90 -16.70 7.17 26.83
CA PHE A 90 -16.54 7.05 25.37
C PHE A 90 -17.25 5.80 24.85
N ILE A 91 -18.15 5.96 23.87
CA ILE A 91 -18.80 4.86 23.17
C ILE A 91 -18.29 4.88 21.72
N VAL A 92 -17.80 3.73 21.24
CA VAL A 92 -17.25 3.53 19.89
C VAL A 92 -18.20 2.61 19.13
N ASP A 93 -18.87 3.12 18.09
CA ASP A 93 -19.65 2.31 17.13
C ASP A 93 -18.85 1.99 15.84
#